data_AF-A0A3N1APD5-F1
#
_entry.id   AF-A0A3N1APD5-F1
#
_cell.length_a   1.000
_cell.length_b   1.000
_cell.length_c   1.000
_cell.angle_alpha   90.00
_cell.angle_beta   90.00
_cell.angle_gamma   90.00
#
_symmetry.space_group_name_H-M   'P 1'
#
loop_
_entity.id
_entity.type
_entity.pdbx_description
1 polymer ?
#
loop_
_entity_poly.entity_id
_entity_poly.type
_entity_poly.pdbx_seq_one_letter_code
_entity_poly.pdbx_strand_id
1 'polypeptide(L)'
;MNRLKSPLRRALAIAAGATIGLASIAAFGAPAAATGNHKENFKLFVVTVTGEATCDAETGNWLVGWTVSQNKLESEELAKQDFQVKRDATVKEMSLSPDGTTLDGLAKGAVIPTAGEGELTGTQVVPGDSTEATLSVTAKWKFRLGGKVERTAVGSVTFDGECTKPTPNPSATFASACDGSVVVTLVNGDGGTAPAKFTVTGAADFTESVTVQPAESTTVTVPAENASSIVVTEEGSEEPLAESAWTEPEDCVEPADPEGTVEYTCDQMIFTLTNPEDGESITVTFTPNEGEAQELTVEPGETGSVAFEAFDGLKVTPSGDGLETVEPFVWEQPEDCDEDGGSGAGDGDEGSLPVTGAAAGGLAAGAVALLAIGGVLFYLARRRRVTFTV
;
A
#
# COMPACT_ATOMS: atom_id res chain seq x y z
N MET A 1 29.98 28.98 25.19
CA MET A 1 28.77 28.32 25.73
C MET A 1 27.62 28.55 24.76
N ASN A 2 27.52 27.71 23.72
CA ASN A 2 26.48 27.83 22.69
C ASN A 2 25.55 26.61 22.78
N ARG A 3 24.26 26.90 22.96
CA ARG A 3 23.17 25.91 23.02
C ARG A 3 22.84 25.45 21.60
N LEU A 4 23.00 24.15 21.34
CA LEU A 4 22.50 23.50 20.13
C LEU A 4 20.97 23.39 20.22
N LYS A 5 20.28 23.99 19.23
CA LYS A 5 18.85 23.80 18.98
C LYS A 5 18.69 22.57 18.09
N SER A 6 18.14 21.49 18.64
CA SER A 6 17.74 20.29 17.90
C SER A 6 16.29 20.44 17.41
N PRO A 7 16.00 20.25 16.11
CA PRO A 7 14.63 20.22 15.58
C PRO A 7 13.91 18.87 15.73
N LEU A 8 14.51 17.87 16.39
CA LEU A 8 14.02 16.48 16.45
C LEU A 8 13.02 16.20 17.60
N ARG A 9 12.10 17.12 17.90
CA ARG A 9 11.09 16.93 18.98
C ARG A 9 9.63 17.09 18.56
N ARG A 10 9.29 16.91 17.27
CA ARG A 10 7.89 16.97 16.81
C ARG A 10 7.48 15.84 15.85
N ALA A 11 7.97 14.63 16.04
CA ALA A 11 7.55 13.46 15.25
C ALA A 11 7.34 12.19 16.10
N LEU A 12 6.72 12.34 17.27
CA LEU A 12 6.30 11.22 18.12
C LEU A 12 4.91 11.53 18.68
N ALA A 13 3.90 11.49 17.80
CA ALA A 13 2.49 11.61 18.18
C ALA A 13 1.53 11.06 17.11
N ILE A 14 1.82 9.91 16.49
CA ILE A 14 0.80 9.13 15.75
C ILE A 14 1.12 7.63 15.93
N ALA A 15 0.78 7.08 17.10
CA ALA A 15 0.74 5.63 17.35
C ALA A 15 0.00 5.35 18.67
N ALA A 16 -1.26 5.80 18.76
CA ALA A 16 -2.19 5.36 19.80
C ALA A 16 -3.60 5.87 19.43
N GLY A 17 -4.31 5.13 18.59
CA GLY A 17 -5.68 5.51 18.26
C GLY A 17 -6.28 4.79 17.08
N ALA A 18 -6.34 3.45 17.12
CA ALA A 18 -7.17 2.66 16.19
C ALA A 18 -7.45 1.25 16.74
N THR A 19 -7.96 1.12 17.96
CA THR A 19 -8.41 -0.19 18.48
C THR A 19 -9.83 -0.19 19.07
N ILE A 20 -10.60 0.90 18.97
CA ILE A 20 -12.01 0.86 19.38
C ILE A 20 -12.82 1.75 18.43
N GLY A 21 -13.71 1.14 17.65
CA GLY A 21 -14.65 1.82 16.75
C GLY A 21 -14.62 1.13 15.39
N LEU A 22 -15.65 0.44 14.91
CA LEU A 22 -17.07 0.47 15.22
C LEU A 22 -17.59 -0.97 15.16
N ALA A 23 -17.93 -1.55 16.31
CA ALA A 23 -19.06 -2.46 16.32
C ALA A 23 -20.29 -1.55 16.14
N SER A 24 -20.74 -1.40 14.90
CA SER A 24 -22.05 -0.82 14.60
C SER A 24 -23.08 -1.73 15.26
N ILE A 25 -23.47 -1.41 16.49
CA ILE A 25 -24.52 -2.12 17.22
C ILE A 25 -25.82 -1.80 16.49
N ALA A 26 -26.12 -2.56 15.44
CA ALA A 26 -27.49 -2.74 15.01
C ALA A 26 -28.12 -3.66 16.07
N ALA A 27 -28.66 -3.05 17.12
CA ALA A 27 -29.53 -3.74 18.05
C ALA A 27 -30.81 -4.08 17.29
N PHE A 28 -30.82 -5.25 16.64
CA PHE A 28 -32.02 -5.78 16.04
C PHE A 28 -32.94 -6.22 17.15
N GLY A 29 -33.86 -5.34 17.54
CA GLY A 29 -34.97 -5.70 18.40
C GLY A 29 -35.84 -6.72 17.67
N ALA A 30 -35.63 -8.01 17.95
CA ALA A 30 -36.52 -9.05 17.45
C ALA A 30 -37.96 -8.73 17.91
N PRO A 31 -38.97 -8.84 17.05
CA PRO A 31 -40.34 -8.71 17.50
C PRO A 31 -40.57 -9.76 18.58
N ALA A 32 -40.94 -9.34 19.78
CA ALA A 32 -41.40 -10.24 20.82
C ALA A 32 -42.61 -11.02 20.27
N ALA A 33 -42.34 -12.19 19.69
CA ALA A 33 -43.36 -13.08 19.17
C ALA A 33 -44.09 -13.69 20.36
N ALA A 34 -45.07 -12.97 20.88
CA ALA A 34 -46.05 -13.49 21.83
C ALA A 34 -46.87 -14.58 21.12
N THR A 35 -46.32 -15.78 21.05
CA THR A 35 -46.99 -16.96 20.50
C THR A 35 -48.06 -17.43 21.49
N GLY A 36 -49.32 -17.32 21.08
CA GLY A 36 -50.38 -18.22 21.53
C GLY A 36 -51.28 -17.73 22.66
N ASN A 37 -52.28 -16.93 22.28
CA ASN A 37 -53.55 -16.84 22.99
C ASN A 37 -54.24 -18.23 23.02
N HIS A 38 -54.06 -19.00 24.09
CA HIS A 38 -54.93 -20.14 24.39
C HIS A 38 -55.64 -19.91 25.74
N LYS A 39 -56.91 -19.49 25.63
CA LYS A 39 -57.95 -19.34 26.67
C LYS A 39 -57.47 -18.74 28.00
N GLU A 40 -57.61 -17.42 28.04
CA GLU A 40 -57.66 -16.60 29.24
C GLU A 40 -58.49 -17.28 30.33
N ASN A 41 -57.87 -17.53 31.49
CA ASN A 41 -58.49 -17.51 32.81
C ASN A 41 -57.49 -17.83 33.94
N PHE A 42 -56.22 -18.19 33.64
CA PHE A 42 -55.24 -18.45 34.71
C PHE A 42 -53.78 -18.12 34.30
N LYS A 43 -53.44 -16.81 34.18
CA LYS A 43 -52.08 -16.30 33.87
C LYS A 43 -51.16 -16.26 35.10
N LEU A 44 -51.15 -17.34 35.89
CA LEU A 44 -50.54 -17.33 37.22
C LEU A 44 -49.04 -17.66 37.28
N PHE A 45 -48.49 -18.22 36.21
CA PHE A 45 -47.10 -18.67 36.12
C PHE A 45 -46.66 -18.45 34.68
N VAL A 46 -45.90 -17.39 34.43
CA VAL A 46 -45.46 -17.04 33.09
C VAL A 46 -43.96 -16.79 33.12
N VAL A 47 -43.24 -17.55 32.32
CA VAL A 47 -41.85 -17.27 31.99
C VAL A 47 -41.81 -16.62 30.62
N THR A 48 -40.91 -15.66 30.47
CA THR A 48 -40.58 -15.03 29.21
C THR A 48 -39.15 -15.41 28.83
N VAL A 49 -38.94 -15.66 27.55
CA VAL A 49 -37.62 -15.85 26.96
C VAL A 49 -37.48 -14.81 25.85
N THR A 50 -36.50 -13.94 25.98
CA THR A 50 -36.14 -12.94 24.95
C THR A 50 -34.71 -13.16 24.52
N GLY A 51 -34.38 -12.81 23.28
CA GLY A 51 -33.02 -12.92 22.77
C GLY A 51 -32.64 -11.71 21.93
N GLU A 52 -31.36 -11.37 21.92
CA GLU A 52 -30.74 -10.39 21.04
C GLU A 52 -29.51 -11.01 20.37
N ALA A 53 -29.31 -10.78 19.08
CA ALA A 53 -28.20 -11.36 18.33
C ALA A 53 -27.17 -10.31 17.92
N THR A 54 -25.90 -10.69 18.01
CA THR A 54 -24.76 -9.91 17.50
C THR A 54 -23.85 -10.83 16.69
N CYS A 55 -23.43 -10.39 15.50
CA CYS A 55 -22.45 -11.13 14.71
C CYS A 55 -21.06 -10.99 15.35
N ASP A 56 -20.42 -12.11 15.65
CA ASP A 56 -19.02 -12.16 16.06
C ASP A 56 -18.14 -12.19 14.82
N ALA A 57 -17.57 -11.03 14.50
CA ALA A 57 -16.71 -10.85 13.35
C ALA A 57 -15.40 -11.66 13.44
N GLU A 58 -14.94 -12.09 14.61
CA GLU A 58 -13.70 -12.87 14.69
C GLU A 58 -13.90 -14.32 14.24
N THR A 59 -15.05 -14.89 14.60
CA THR A 59 -15.35 -16.30 14.35
C THR A 59 -16.31 -16.54 13.19
N GLY A 60 -17.09 -15.54 12.77
CA GLY A 60 -18.16 -15.72 11.80
C GLY A 60 -19.34 -16.50 12.37
N ASN A 61 -19.62 -16.35 13.67
CA ASN A 61 -20.78 -16.95 14.33
C ASN A 61 -21.69 -15.87 14.89
N TRP A 62 -22.98 -16.17 15.00
CA TRP A 62 -23.90 -15.35 15.76
C TRP A 62 -23.76 -15.63 17.26
N LEU A 63 -23.69 -14.58 18.06
CA LEU A 63 -23.80 -14.63 19.52
C LEU A 63 -25.20 -14.16 19.91
N VAL A 64 -26.03 -15.06 20.42
CA VAL A 64 -27.40 -14.75 20.85
C VAL A 64 -27.44 -14.66 22.37
N GLY A 65 -27.60 -13.45 22.89
CA GLY A 65 -27.82 -13.18 24.30
C GLY A 65 -29.27 -13.46 24.67
N TRP A 66 -29.51 -14.54 25.40
CA TRP A 66 -30.81 -14.94 25.92
C TRP A 66 -31.04 -14.39 27.32
N THR A 67 -32.27 -13.95 27.57
CA THR A 67 -32.77 -13.55 28.88
C THR A 67 -34.02 -14.34 29.23
N VAL A 68 -34.02 -14.93 30.42
CA VAL A 68 -35.13 -15.72 30.97
C VAL A 68 -35.62 -15.08 32.25
N SER A 69 -36.87 -14.63 32.27
CA SER A 69 -37.45 -13.93 33.41
C SER A 69 -38.89 -14.38 33.71
N GLN A 70 -39.34 -14.14 34.94
CA GLN A 70 -40.75 -14.30 35.30
C GLN A 70 -41.47 -12.98 35.05
N ASN A 71 -42.61 -13.01 34.36
CA ASN A 71 -43.39 -11.79 34.12
C ASN A 71 -43.98 -11.23 35.40
N LYS A 72 -43.93 -9.90 35.53
CA LYS A 72 -44.67 -9.19 36.56
C LYS A 72 -46.16 -9.35 36.26
N LEU A 73 -46.92 -9.77 37.26
CA LEU A 73 -48.38 -9.78 37.16
C LEU A 73 -48.86 -8.32 37.10
N GLU A 74 -49.53 -7.95 36.01
CA GLU A 74 -50.05 -6.58 35.84
C GLU A 74 -51.26 -6.28 36.74
N SER A 75 -51.93 -7.32 37.27
CA SER A 75 -53.07 -7.13 38.17
C SER A 75 -52.61 -6.97 39.62
N GLU A 76 -52.72 -5.76 40.15
CA GLU A 76 -52.51 -5.47 41.58
C GLU A 76 -53.46 -6.26 42.50
N GLU A 77 -54.65 -6.66 42.02
CA GLU A 77 -55.59 -7.50 42.79
C GLU A 77 -55.12 -8.95 42.89
N LEU A 78 -54.57 -9.52 41.80
CA LEU A 78 -53.99 -10.87 41.84
C LEU A 78 -52.67 -10.88 42.61
N ALA A 79 -51.92 -9.77 42.62
CA ALA A 79 -50.71 -9.64 43.41
C ALA A 79 -50.97 -9.67 44.93
N LYS A 80 -52.16 -9.25 45.38
CA LYS A 80 -52.59 -9.31 46.79
C LYS A 80 -52.99 -10.72 47.23
N GLN A 81 -53.28 -11.62 46.29
CA GLN A 81 -53.47 -13.03 46.62
C GLN A 81 -52.08 -13.66 46.84
N ASP A 82 -51.68 -13.70 48.11
CA ASP A 82 -50.41 -14.15 48.71
C ASP A 82 -49.87 -15.53 48.25
N PHE A 83 -50.58 -16.19 47.34
CA PHE A 83 -50.23 -17.48 46.76
C PHE A 83 -49.29 -17.38 45.55
N GLN A 84 -49.13 -16.20 44.93
CA GLN A 84 -48.65 -16.08 43.54
C GLN A 84 -47.29 -15.43 43.31
N VAL A 85 -46.81 -14.50 44.14
CA VAL A 85 -45.87 -13.47 43.60
C VAL A 85 -44.43 -13.57 44.10
N LYS A 86 -44.09 -14.56 44.93
CA LYS A 86 -42.75 -14.65 45.55
C LYS A 86 -42.18 -16.05 45.54
N ARG A 87 -42.15 -16.66 44.35
CA ARG A 87 -41.53 -17.97 44.21
C ARG A 87 -40.63 -17.99 43.00
N ASP A 88 -39.44 -18.50 43.26
CA ASP A 88 -38.53 -18.83 42.22
C ASP A 88 -39.05 -20.05 41.45
N ALA A 89 -38.83 -20.02 40.15
CA ALA A 89 -38.98 -21.21 39.33
C ALA A 89 -37.63 -21.91 39.21
N THR A 90 -37.63 -23.20 38.88
CA THR A 90 -36.40 -23.91 38.51
C THR A 90 -36.50 -24.29 37.04
N VAL A 91 -35.43 -24.05 36.28
CA VAL A 91 -35.28 -24.55 34.91
C VAL A 91 -35.26 -26.09 34.96
N LYS A 92 -36.31 -26.73 34.45
CA LYS A 92 -36.42 -28.19 34.42
C LYS A 92 -35.74 -28.78 33.19
N GLU A 93 -36.02 -28.20 32.04
CA GLU A 93 -35.58 -28.65 30.72
C GLU A 93 -35.35 -27.42 29.84
N MET A 94 -34.38 -27.52 28.94
CA MET A 94 -34.11 -26.52 27.91
C MET A 94 -33.78 -27.24 26.59
N SER A 95 -34.11 -26.60 25.47
CA SER A 95 -33.66 -27.02 24.15
C SER A 95 -33.29 -25.79 23.32
N LEU A 96 -32.30 -25.96 22.45
CA LEU A 96 -31.77 -24.94 21.56
C LEU A 96 -32.06 -25.31 20.12
N SER A 97 -32.26 -24.32 19.27
CA SER A 97 -32.15 -24.44 17.81
C SER A 97 -31.21 -23.35 17.31
N PRO A 98 -30.35 -23.62 16.32
CA PRO A 98 -30.09 -24.93 15.70
C PRO A 98 -29.48 -25.97 16.66
N ASP A 99 -29.65 -27.25 16.34
CA ASP A 99 -29.03 -28.35 17.09
C ASP A 99 -27.49 -28.26 17.02
N GLY A 100 -26.80 -28.66 18.08
CA GLY A 100 -25.34 -28.63 18.16
C GLY A 100 -24.74 -27.28 18.56
N THR A 101 -25.57 -26.26 18.76
CA THR A 101 -25.14 -24.98 19.33
C THR A 101 -24.76 -25.11 20.82
N THR A 102 -23.90 -24.21 21.29
CA THR A 102 -23.50 -24.15 22.70
C THR A 102 -24.20 -22.99 23.39
N LEU A 103 -24.49 -23.13 24.69
CA LEU A 103 -25.10 -22.10 25.52
C LEU A 103 -24.31 -21.98 26.83
N ASP A 104 -23.75 -20.81 27.08
CA ASP A 104 -23.08 -20.47 28.34
C ASP A 104 -23.98 -19.60 29.23
N GLY A 105 -23.79 -19.66 30.55
CA GLY A 105 -24.54 -18.85 31.53
C GLY A 105 -25.94 -19.38 31.93
N LEU A 106 -26.58 -20.20 31.10
CA LEU A 106 -27.88 -20.83 31.41
C LEU A 106 -27.75 -22.36 31.48
N ALA A 107 -28.26 -22.96 32.55
CA ALA A 107 -28.21 -24.40 32.75
C ALA A 107 -29.49 -24.98 33.37
N LYS A 108 -29.72 -26.27 33.14
CA LYS A 108 -30.75 -27.03 33.84
C LYS A 108 -30.52 -26.97 35.35
N GLY A 109 -31.60 -26.73 36.10
CA GLY A 109 -31.54 -26.55 37.54
C GLY A 109 -31.31 -25.10 37.99
N ALA A 110 -31.02 -24.18 37.08
CA ALA A 110 -30.92 -22.76 37.41
C ALA A 110 -32.24 -22.24 38.01
N VAL A 111 -32.12 -21.33 38.95
CA VAL A 111 -33.24 -20.73 39.68
C VAL A 111 -33.64 -19.45 38.96
N ILE A 112 -34.82 -19.43 38.35
CA ILE A 112 -35.38 -18.22 37.74
C ILE A 112 -35.91 -17.36 38.88
N PRO A 113 -35.34 -16.18 39.15
CA PRO A 113 -35.75 -15.34 40.25
C PRO A 113 -37.23 -15.01 40.17
N THR A 114 -37.82 -14.74 41.33
CA THR A 114 -39.16 -14.17 41.44
C THR A 114 -39.31 -12.94 40.53
N ALA A 115 -40.51 -12.75 39.97
CA ALA A 115 -40.79 -11.62 39.08
C ALA A 115 -40.38 -10.27 39.69
N GLY A 116 -39.49 -9.55 39.01
CA GLY A 116 -38.96 -8.25 39.44
C GLY A 116 -37.74 -8.33 40.37
N GLU A 117 -37.27 -9.52 40.75
CA GLU A 117 -36.07 -9.71 41.58
C GLU A 117 -34.81 -10.04 40.74
N GLY A 118 -34.97 -10.18 39.43
CA GLY A 118 -33.87 -10.41 38.48
C GLY A 118 -34.27 -11.30 37.32
N GLU A 119 -33.26 -11.70 36.56
CA GLU A 119 -33.38 -12.55 35.37
C GLU A 119 -32.15 -13.45 35.24
N LEU A 120 -32.29 -14.52 34.48
CA LEU A 120 -31.16 -15.34 34.08
C LEU A 120 -30.73 -14.95 32.68
N THR A 121 -29.43 -14.89 32.44
CA THR A 121 -28.86 -14.58 31.13
C THR A 121 -27.93 -15.69 30.65
N GLY A 122 -27.84 -15.88 29.34
CA GLY A 122 -26.88 -16.79 28.73
C GLY A 122 -26.62 -16.45 27.28
N THR A 123 -25.49 -16.91 26.74
CA THR A 123 -25.08 -16.63 25.37
C THR A 123 -25.03 -17.92 24.58
N GLN A 124 -25.79 -17.99 23.49
CA GLN A 124 -25.76 -19.10 22.55
C GLN A 124 -24.85 -18.75 21.37
N VAL A 125 -23.92 -19.64 21.02
CA VAL A 125 -23.10 -19.52 19.80
C VAL A 125 -23.79 -20.30 18.68
N VAL A 126 -24.10 -19.60 17.59
CA VAL A 126 -24.90 -20.12 16.47
C VAL A 126 -24.12 -19.95 15.15
N PRO A 127 -24.08 -20.96 14.25
CA PRO A 127 -23.38 -20.85 12.98
C PRO A 127 -23.79 -19.63 12.16
N GLY A 128 -22.82 -18.97 11.53
CA GLY A 128 -23.05 -17.72 10.80
C GLY A 128 -24.02 -17.77 9.62
N ASP A 129 -24.21 -18.96 9.04
CA ASP A 129 -25.14 -19.27 7.95
C ASP A 129 -26.58 -19.60 8.43
N SER A 130 -26.80 -19.62 9.74
CA SER A 130 -28.13 -19.80 10.30
C SER A 130 -29.02 -18.59 10.01
N THR A 131 -30.34 -18.80 9.94
CA THR A 131 -31.33 -17.74 9.72
C THR A 131 -32.13 -17.40 10.98
N GLU A 132 -32.11 -18.27 11.98
CA GLU A 132 -32.75 -18.07 13.26
C GLU A 132 -32.07 -18.86 14.38
N ALA A 133 -32.31 -18.44 15.62
CA ALA A 133 -32.04 -19.23 16.81
C ALA A 133 -33.26 -19.23 17.73
N THR A 134 -33.47 -20.35 18.41
CA THR A 134 -34.53 -20.47 19.42
C THR A 134 -34.03 -21.06 20.72
N LEU A 135 -34.58 -20.57 21.82
CA LEU A 135 -34.40 -21.13 23.15
C LEU A 135 -35.78 -21.47 23.72
N SER A 136 -35.99 -22.75 24.02
CA SER A 136 -37.17 -23.23 24.74
C SER A 136 -36.79 -23.56 26.18
N VAL A 137 -37.50 -22.98 27.15
CA VAL A 137 -37.27 -23.18 28.59
C VAL A 137 -38.54 -23.70 29.25
N THR A 138 -38.45 -24.87 29.88
CA THR A 138 -39.52 -25.39 30.75
C THR A 138 -39.20 -25.08 32.20
N ALA A 139 -39.93 -24.15 32.78
CA ALA A 139 -39.82 -23.75 34.17
C ALA A 139 -40.77 -24.56 35.06
N LYS A 140 -40.33 -24.82 36.30
CA LYS A 140 -41.06 -25.60 37.29
C LYS A 140 -41.17 -24.86 38.62
N TRP A 141 -42.40 -24.75 39.13
CA TRP A 141 -42.70 -24.22 40.46
C TRP A 141 -43.15 -25.35 41.38
N LYS A 142 -42.62 -25.37 42.61
CA LYS A 142 -43.05 -26.31 43.66
C LYS A 142 -43.93 -25.59 44.68
N PHE A 143 -44.98 -26.27 45.14
CA PHE A 143 -45.87 -25.77 46.18
C PHE A 143 -45.58 -26.43 47.52
N ARG A 144 -45.82 -25.69 48.62
CA ARG A 144 -45.64 -26.19 49.99
C ARG A 144 -46.43 -27.47 50.26
N LEU A 145 -47.60 -27.62 49.64
CA LEU A 145 -48.46 -28.81 49.73
C LEU A 145 -48.11 -29.91 48.71
N GLY A 146 -46.89 -29.90 48.15
CA GLY A 146 -46.42 -30.93 47.22
C GLY A 146 -46.92 -30.82 45.78
N GLY A 147 -47.79 -29.85 45.48
CA GLY A 147 -48.19 -29.53 44.11
C GLY A 147 -46.99 -29.07 43.26
N LYS A 148 -47.10 -29.23 41.93
CA LYS A 148 -46.11 -28.75 40.97
C LYS A 148 -46.82 -28.19 39.73
N VAL A 149 -46.32 -27.09 39.22
CA VAL A 149 -46.75 -26.50 37.93
C VAL A 149 -45.51 -26.39 37.06
N GLU A 150 -45.68 -26.70 35.78
CA GLU A 150 -44.62 -26.60 34.77
C GLU A 150 -45.17 -25.78 33.60
N ARG A 151 -44.34 -24.88 33.05
CA ARG A 151 -44.68 -24.03 31.92
C ARG A 151 -43.48 -23.92 31.00
N THR A 152 -43.75 -23.95 29.70
CA THR A 152 -42.74 -23.80 28.67
C THR A 152 -42.90 -22.44 28.00
N ALA A 153 -41.78 -21.75 27.82
CA ALA A 153 -41.67 -20.51 27.09
C ALA A 153 -40.63 -20.69 25.97
N VAL A 154 -40.86 -20.06 24.83
CA VAL A 154 -39.96 -20.13 23.68
C VAL A 154 -39.65 -18.71 23.25
N GLY A 155 -38.36 -18.40 23.15
CA GLY A 155 -37.85 -17.20 22.50
C GLY A 155 -37.24 -17.56 21.16
N SER A 156 -37.38 -16.67 20.19
CA SER A 156 -36.80 -16.82 18.85
C SER A 156 -36.16 -15.50 18.42
N VAL A 157 -35.01 -15.58 17.78
CA VAL A 157 -34.32 -14.45 17.15
C VAL A 157 -34.08 -14.82 15.69
N THR A 158 -34.54 -14.00 14.76
CA THR A 158 -34.24 -14.12 13.33
C THR A 158 -33.01 -13.28 13.00
N PHE A 159 -32.15 -13.80 12.15
CA PHE A 159 -30.94 -13.12 11.70
C PHE A 159 -31.16 -12.47 10.34
N ASP A 160 -30.72 -11.23 10.20
CA ASP A 160 -30.75 -10.52 8.92
C ASP A 160 -29.39 -10.71 8.22
N GLY A 161 -29.36 -11.57 7.22
CA GLY A 161 -28.17 -11.89 6.43
C GLY A 161 -27.29 -12.99 7.03
N GLU A 162 -26.10 -13.16 6.47
CA GLU A 162 -25.10 -14.12 6.93
C GLU A 162 -24.09 -13.42 7.86
N CYS A 163 -23.71 -14.05 8.96
CA CYS A 163 -22.58 -13.61 9.77
C CYS A 163 -21.34 -14.35 9.31
N THR A 164 -20.64 -13.79 8.33
CA THR A 164 -19.40 -14.38 7.84
C THR A 164 -18.21 -13.76 8.55
N LYS A 165 -17.19 -14.56 8.85
CA LYS A 165 -15.90 -14.04 9.27
C LYS A 165 -15.38 -13.15 8.12
N PRO A 166 -15.01 -11.90 8.38
CA PRO A 166 -14.53 -11.03 7.33
C PRO A 166 -13.18 -11.56 6.86
N THR A 167 -13.06 -11.77 5.55
CA THR A 167 -11.87 -12.35 4.91
C THR A 167 -11.32 -11.37 3.88
N PRO A 168 -9.99 -11.17 3.81
CA PRO A 168 -9.40 -10.43 2.70
C PRO A 168 -9.46 -11.25 1.41
N ASN A 169 -9.36 -10.59 0.25
CA ASN A 169 -9.19 -11.24 -1.05
C ASN A 169 -7.86 -10.77 -1.69
N PRO A 170 -6.71 -11.18 -1.14
CA PRO A 170 -5.43 -10.61 -1.51
C PRO A 170 -4.89 -11.17 -2.83
N SER A 171 -4.24 -10.32 -3.62
CA SER A 171 -3.42 -10.73 -4.77
C SER A 171 -2.26 -9.77 -4.96
N ALA A 172 -1.20 -10.23 -5.64
CA ALA A 172 -0.02 -9.43 -5.94
C ALA A 172 0.47 -9.69 -7.37
N THR A 173 0.93 -8.63 -8.04
CA THR A 173 1.57 -8.72 -9.36
C THR A 173 2.87 -7.90 -9.39
N PHE A 174 3.75 -8.24 -10.33
CA PHE A 174 5.10 -7.67 -10.43
C PHE A 174 5.31 -7.07 -11.80
N ALA A 175 5.93 -5.89 -11.86
CA ALA A 175 6.39 -5.26 -13.09
C ALA A 175 7.85 -4.83 -12.91
N SER A 176 8.76 -5.47 -13.66
CA SER A 176 10.17 -5.10 -13.71
C SER A 176 10.35 -3.82 -14.51
N ALA A 177 11.19 -2.91 -14.03
CA ALA A 177 11.58 -1.69 -14.72
C ALA A 177 13.02 -1.81 -15.24
N CYS A 178 13.39 -1.01 -16.25
CA CYS A 178 14.72 -1.08 -16.85
C CYS A 178 15.86 -0.63 -15.92
N ASP A 179 15.55 0.09 -14.85
CA ASP A 179 16.51 0.52 -13.82
C ASP A 179 16.86 -0.58 -12.81
N GLY A 180 16.39 -1.81 -13.01
CA GLY A 180 16.60 -2.94 -12.11
C GLY A 180 15.56 -3.04 -10.99
N SER A 181 14.69 -2.04 -10.81
CA SER A 181 13.65 -2.07 -9.78
C SER A 181 12.44 -2.92 -10.18
N VAL A 182 11.65 -3.35 -9.20
CA VAL A 182 10.38 -4.05 -9.43
C VAL A 182 9.25 -3.33 -8.69
N VAL A 183 8.21 -2.94 -9.43
CA VAL A 183 6.98 -2.42 -8.86
C VAL A 183 6.06 -3.60 -8.53
N VAL A 184 5.73 -3.74 -7.25
CA VAL A 184 4.80 -4.73 -6.73
C VAL A 184 3.44 -4.07 -6.57
N THR A 185 2.44 -4.52 -7.30
CA THR A 185 1.05 -4.06 -7.12
C THR A 185 0.33 -5.03 -6.19
N LEU A 186 -0.19 -4.50 -5.09
CA LEU A 186 -0.92 -5.23 -4.06
C LEU A 186 -2.40 -4.88 -4.17
N VAL A 187 -3.26 -5.89 -4.25
CA VAL A 187 -4.71 -5.70 -4.45
C VAL A 187 -5.47 -6.51 -3.42
N ASN A 188 -6.42 -5.87 -2.74
CA ASN A 188 -7.46 -6.56 -2.00
C ASN A 188 -8.71 -6.55 -2.87
N GLY A 189 -8.89 -7.61 -3.66
CA GLY A 189 -9.86 -7.67 -4.74
C GLY A 189 -11.31 -7.60 -4.29
N ASP A 190 -12.20 -7.50 -5.28
CA ASP A 190 -13.64 -7.56 -5.04
C ASP A 190 -14.02 -8.83 -4.28
N GLY A 191 -14.92 -8.70 -3.29
CA GLY A 191 -15.32 -9.79 -2.41
C GLY A 191 -14.51 -9.91 -1.12
N GLY A 192 -13.39 -9.20 -0.99
CA GLY A 192 -12.77 -8.97 0.32
C GLY A 192 -13.73 -8.22 1.24
N THR A 193 -13.85 -8.65 2.49
CA THR A 193 -14.67 -7.99 3.53
C THR A 193 -13.84 -7.52 4.73
N ALA A 194 -12.54 -7.85 4.75
CA ALA A 194 -11.54 -7.37 5.70
C ALA A 194 -10.38 -6.65 4.98
N PRO A 195 -9.64 -5.77 5.67
CA PRO A 195 -8.36 -5.26 5.17
C PRO A 195 -7.36 -6.40 4.99
N ALA A 196 -6.64 -6.41 3.88
CA ALA A 196 -5.54 -7.34 3.61
C ALA A 196 -4.23 -6.72 4.10
N LYS A 197 -3.46 -7.44 4.91
CA LYS A 197 -2.17 -6.98 5.41
C LYS A 197 -1.05 -7.72 4.71
N PHE A 198 -0.41 -7.04 3.78
CA PHE A 198 0.69 -7.55 3.00
C PHE A 198 2.03 -7.29 3.68
N THR A 199 2.97 -8.21 3.52
CA THR A 199 4.39 -7.96 3.73
C THR A 199 5.14 -8.33 2.45
N VAL A 200 5.79 -7.33 1.85
CA VAL A 200 6.70 -7.47 0.71
C VAL A 200 8.10 -7.62 1.28
N THR A 201 8.77 -8.72 0.96
CA THR A 201 10.16 -8.96 1.33
C THR A 201 11.01 -9.04 0.08
N GLY A 202 12.16 -8.38 0.11
CA GLY A 202 13.18 -8.41 -0.94
C GLY A 202 14.47 -9.04 -0.44
N ALA A 203 15.46 -9.16 -1.32
CA ALA A 203 16.84 -9.47 -0.92
C ALA A 203 17.43 -8.37 -0.01
N ALA A 204 18.60 -8.63 0.57
CA ALA A 204 19.30 -7.70 1.47
C ALA A 204 18.40 -7.12 2.59
N ASP A 205 17.56 -7.98 3.17
CA ASP A 205 16.67 -7.68 4.30
C ASP A 205 15.63 -6.56 4.04
N PHE A 206 15.33 -6.26 2.77
CA PHE A 206 14.24 -5.35 2.43
C PHE A 206 12.91 -5.91 2.93
N THR A 207 12.15 -5.09 3.65
CA THR A 207 10.81 -5.45 4.10
C THR A 207 9.92 -4.22 4.16
N GLU A 208 8.72 -4.34 3.60
CA GLU A 208 7.70 -3.30 3.66
C GLU A 208 6.34 -3.95 3.94
N SER A 209 5.65 -3.45 4.97
CA SER A 209 4.31 -3.92 5.34
C SER A 209 3.27 -2.89 4.97
N VAL A 210 2.20 -3.33 4.29
CA VAL A 210 1.15 -2.45 3.78
C VAL A 210 -0.23 -3.06 4.06
N THR A 211 -1.19 -2.23 4.46
CA THR A 211 -2.59 -2.65 4.62
C THR A 211 -3.44 -2.06 3.51
N VAL A 212 -4.22 -2.91 2.83
CA VAL A 212 -5.08 -2.52 1.70
C VAL A 212 -6.53 -2.80 2.07
N GLN A 213 -7.38 -1.77 2.00
CA GLN A 213 -8.81 -1.93 2.29
C GLN A 213 -9.51 -2.76 1.21
N PRO A 214 -10.68 -3.36 1.51
CA PRO A 214 -11.49 -4.05 0.51
C PRO A 214 -11.70 -3.24 -0.77
N ALA A 215 -11.55 -3.90 -1.92
CA ALA A 215 -11.67 -3.30 -3.26
C ALA A 215 -10.71 -2.14 -3.54
N GLU A 216 -9.58 -2.06 -2.82
CA GLU A 216 -8.50 -1.11 -3.08
C GLU A 216 -7.23 -1.81 -3.59
N SER A 217 -6.32 -0.99 -4.12
CA SER A 217 -4.98 -1.42 -4.50
C SER A 217 -3.94 -0.37 -4.13
N THR A 218 -2.68 -0.80 -4.05
CA THR A 218 -1.54 0.07 -3.79
C THR A 218 -0.28 -0.54 -4.39
N THR A 219 0.82 0.21 -4.41
CA THR A 219 2.08 -0.23 -4.99
C THR A 219 3.24 -0.05 -4.03
N VAL A 220 4.17 -1.00 -4.07
CA VAL A 220 5.46 -0.97 -3.36
C VAL A 220 6.57 -1.09 -4.40
N THR A 221 7.57 -0.22 -4.35
CA THR A 221 8.73 -0.29 -5.25
C THR A 221 9.88 -0.97 -4.53
N VAL A 222 10.29 -2.14 -5.02
CA VAL A 222 11.48 -2.85 -4.53
C VAL A 222 12.70 -2.34 -5.30
N PRO A 223 13.69 -1.73 -4.63
CA PRO A 223 14.89 -1.22 -5.28
C PRO A 223 15.70 -2.33 -5.97
N ALA A 224 16.51 -1.97 -6.98
CA ALA A 224 17.30 -2.91 -7.76
C ALA A 224 18.21 -3.82 -6.93
N GLU A 225 18.82 -3.28 -5.86
CA GLU A 225 19.68 -4.04 -4.96
C GLU A 225 18.94 -5.12 -4.14
N ASN A 226 17.61 -5.00 -4.03
CA ASN A 226 16.75 -5.92 -3.29
C ASN A 226 15.88 -6.79 -4.21
N ALA A 227 15.86 -6.52 -5.52
CA ALA A 227 14.92 -7.13 -6.46
C ALA A 227 15.32 -8.52 -6.98
N SER A 228 16.45 -9.09 -6.52
CA SER A 228 16.90 -10.42 -6.94
C SER A 228 16.03 -11.57 -6.40
N SER A 229 15.20 -11.30 -5.37
CA SER A 229 14.19 -12.22 -4.85
C SER A 229 13.14 -11.38 -4.14
N ILE A 230 11.87 -11.57 -4.50
CA ILE A 230 10.74 -10.83 -3.95
C ILE A 230 9.67 -11.84 -3.55
N VAL A 231 9.24 -11.78 -2.29
CA VAL A 231 8.19 -12.63 -1.75
C VAL A 231 7.12 -11.75 -1.11
N VAL A 232 5.87 -11.94 -1.52
CA VAL A 232 4.71 -11.25 -0.95
C VAL A 232 3.92 -12.24 -0.10
N THR A 233 3.67 -11.88 1.15
CA THR A 233 2.89 -12.68 2.12
C THR A 233 1.71 -11.89 2.64
N GLU A 234 0.68 -12.60 3.12
CA GLU A 234 -0.47 -12.01 3.82
C GLU A 234 -0.52 -12.47 5.26
N GLU A 235 -0.95 -11.59 6.17
CA GLU A 235 -1.02 -11.87 7.61
C GLU A 235 -1.98 -13.03 7.91
N GLY A 236 -1.43 -14.18 8.31
CA GLY A 236 -2.21 -15.37 8.64
C GLY A 236 -2.19 -16.45 7.56
N SER A 237 -1.60 -16.18 6.39
CA SER A 237 -1.27 -17.20 5.40
C SER A 237 0.04 -17.91 5.77
N GLU A 238 0.05 -19.24 5.68
CA GLU A 238 1.27 -20.04 5.84
C GLU A 238 2.11 -20.08 4.55
N GLU A 239 1.47 -19.84 3.39
CA GLU A 239 2.10 -19.86 2.07
C GLU A 239 2.25 -18.44 1.52
N PRO A 240 3.31 -18.17 0.73
CA PRO A 240 3.46 -16.90 0.04
C PRO A 240 2.35 -16.73 -1.01
N LEU A 241 1.83 -15.50 -1.11
CA LEU A 241 0.82 -15.17 -2.12
C LEU A 241 1.39 -15.19 -3.53
N ALA A 242 2.59 -14.64 -3.67
CA ALA A 242 3.29 -14.55 -4.93
C ALA A 242 4.79 -14.37 -4.69
N GLU A 243 5.58 -14.87 -5.63
CA GLU A 243 7.03 -14.77 -5.64
C GLU A 243 7.49 -14.32 -7.01
N SER A 244 8.55 -13.51 -7.05
CA SER A 244 9.15 -13.05 -8.29
C SER A 244 10.62 -12.64 -8.07
N ALA A 245 11.29 -12.31 -9.16
CA ALA A 245 12.59 -11.64 -9.17
C ALA A 245 12.61 -10.68 -10.36
N TRP A 246 13.47 -9.68 -10.31
CA TRP A 246 13.67 -8.81 -11.46
C TRP A 246 14.14 -9.61 -12.67
N THR A 247 13.53 -9.32 -13.80
CA THR A 247 13.91 -9.82 -15.13
C THR A 247 13.87 -8.65 -16.08
N GLU A 248 14.92 -8.50 -16.89
CA GLU A 248 15.01 -7.45 -17.90
C GLU A 248 13.79 -7.48 -18.84
N PRO A 249 12.96 -6.42 -18.86
CA PRO A 249 11.85 -6.30 -19.81
C PRO A 249 12.35 -6.30 -21.27
N GLU A 250 11.54 -6.85 -22.20
CA GLU A 250 11.87 -6.86 -23.64
C GLU A 250 11.97 -5.46 -24.23
N ASP A 251 11.26 -4.49 -23.66
CA ASP A 251 11.22 -3.09 -24.10
C ASP A 251 12.34 -2.23 -23.48
N CYS A 252 13.29 -2.83 -22.76
CA CYS A 252 14.48 -2.11 -22.31
C CYS A 252 15.41 -1.89 -23.49
N VAL A 253 15.13 -0.82 -24.23
CA VAL A 253 16.01 -0.33 -25.29
C VAL A 253 17.27 0.18 -24.62
N GLU A 254 18.40 -0.39 -25.05
CA GLU A 254 19.68 0.15 -24.69
C GLU A 254 19.81 1.56 -25.30
N PRO A 255 20.10 2.57 -24.49
CA PRO A 255 20.20 3.92 -24.99
C PRO A 255 21.33 4.05 -26.02
N ALA A 256 21.12 4.88 -27.03
CA ALA A 256 22.07 5.00 -28.13
C ALA A 256 23.45 5.50 -27.65
N ASP A 257 24.50 5.07 -28.34
CA ASP A 257 25.85 5.62 -28.13
C ASP A 257 25.93 7.05 -28.70
N PRO A 258 26.65 7.97 -28.03
CA PRO A 258 26.91 9.30 -28.56
C PRO A 258 27.83 9.28 -29.79
N GLU A 259 27.50 10.12 -30.78
CA GLU A 259 28.24 10.21 -32.04
C GLU A 259 29.09 11.47 -32.08
N GLY A 260 30.37 11.33 -32.44
CA GLY A 260 31.29 12.44 -32.69
C GLY A 260 31.67 12.54 -34.17
N THR A 261 31.73 13.75 -34.70
CA THR A 261 32.27 14.01 -36.05
C THR A 261 33.40 15.03 -36.02
N VAL A 262 34.32 14.91 -36.97
CA VAL A 262 35.44 15.84 -37.15
C VAL A 262 35.40 16.40 -38.57
N GLU A 263 35.35 17.73 -38.68
CA GLU A 263 35.33 18.44 -39.96
C GLU A 263 36.59 19.31 -40.12
N TYR A 264 37.20 19.26 -41.31
CA TYR A 264 38.35 20.07 -41.68
C TYR A 264 37.94 21.15 -42.66
N THR A 265 38.14 22.41 -42.28
CA THR A 265 37.99 23.58 -43.16
C THR A 265 39.35 24.23 -43.39
N CYS A 266 39.43 25.20 -44.31
CA CYS A 266 40.70 25.90 -44.59
C CYS A 266 41.28 26.61 -43.37
N ASP A 267 40.42 27.12 -42.48
CA ASP A 267 40.84 27.96 -41.35
C ASP A 267 40.58 27.29 -39.99
N GLN A 268 39.85 26.17 -39.93
CA GLN A 268 39.44 25.55 -38.68
C GLN A 268 39.35 24.03 -38.72
N MET A 269 39.60 23.40 -37.57
CA MET A 269 39.27 22.02 -37.25
C MET A 269 38.08 22.01 -36.27
N ILE A 270 36.96 21.42 -36.68
CA ILE A 270 35.70 21.46 -35.91
C ILE A 270 35.35 20.06 -35.41
N PHE A 271 35.12 19.94 -34.11
CA PHE A 271 34.59 18.73 -33.50
C PHE A 271 33.13 18.95 -33.15
N THR A 272 32.26 18.05 -33.59
CA THR A 272 30.84 18.04 -33.23
C THR A 272 30.54 16.79 -32.42
N LEU A 273 29.78 16.93 -31.35
CA LEU A 273 29.32 15.83 -30.51
C LEU A 273 27.80 15.87 -30.43
N THR A 274 27.14 14.79 -30.81
CA THR A 274 25.69 14.61 -30.74
C THR A 274 25.37 13.58 -29.67
N ASN A 275 24.59 13.98 -28.67
CA ASN A 275 24.15 13.13 -27.59
C ASN A 275 22.69 12.74 -27.80
N PRO A 276 22.35 11.44 -27.88
CA PRO A 276 20.95 11.03 -28.06
C PRO A 276 20.06 11.44 -26.88
N GLU A 277 18.74 11.50 -27.10
CA GLU A 277 17.77 11.94 -26.08
C GLU A 277 17.74 11.03 -24.84
N ASP A 278 18.06 9.74 -25.01
CA ASP A 278 18.21 8.74 -23.94
C ASP A 278 19.65 8.61 -23.43
N GLY A 279 20.52 9.53 -23.87
CA GLY A 279 21.89 9.71 -23.41
C GLY A 279 21.99 10.16 -21.95
N GLU A 280 23.22 10.15 -21.43
CA GLU A 280 23.58 10.89 -20.21
C GLU A 280 24.42 12.10 -20.61
N SER A 281 24.53 13.13 -19.76
CA SER A 281 25.41 14.27 -20.04
C SER A 281 26.86 13.79 -20.22
N ILE A 282 27.47 14.16 -21.35
CA ILE A 282 28.84 13.75 -21.72
C ILE A 282 29.72 14.98 -21.73
N THR A 283 30.92 14.85 -21.16
CA THR A 283 31.95 15.90 -21.22
C THR A 283 33.19 15.36 -21.93
N VAL A 284 33.63 16.05 -22.99
CA VAL A 284 34.85 15.75 -23.73
C VAL A 284 35.78 16.96 -23.70
N THR A 285 37.02 16.73 -23.30
CA THR A 285 38.11 17.71 -23.32
C THR A 285 38.95 17.50 -24.58
N PHE A 286 39.02 18.51 -25.43
CA PHE A 286 39.80 18.55 -26.66
C PHE A 286 41.09 19.31 -26.41
N THR A 287 42.22 18.62 -26.46
CA THR A 287 43.55 19.20 -26.16
C THR A 287 44.34 19.38 -27.45
N PRO A 288 44.57 20.62 -27.93
CA PRO A 288 45.43 20.86 -29.08
C PRO A 288 46.92 20.75 -28.68
N ASN A 289 47.79 20.50 -29.66
CA ASN A 289 49.25 20.53 -29.45
C ASN A 289 49.80 21.94 -29.19
N GLU A 290 49.08 22.97 -29.61
CA GLU A 290 49.36 24.38 -29.34
C GLU A 290 48.04 25.11 -28.99
N GLY A 291 48.06 25.94 -27.95
CA GLY A 291 46.87 26.66 -27.45
C GLY A 291 46.25 26.06 -26.19
N GLU A 292 45.10 26.59 -25.79
CA GLU A 292 44.35 26.13 -24.62
C GLU A 292 43.39 24.98 -24.99
N ALA A 293 43.26 24.00 -24.09
CA ALA A 293 42.27 22.94 -24.24
C ALA A 293 40.84 23.50 -24.12
N GLN A 294 39.92 22.93 -24.89
CA GLN A 294 38.50 23.29 -24.85
C GLN A 294 37.68 22.11 -24.32
N GLU A 295 36.72 22.38 -23.45
CA GLU A 295 35.79 21.38 -22.92
C GLU A 295 34.42 21.56 -23.58
N LEU A 296 33.81 20.45 -23.98
CA LEU A 296 32.46 20.41 -24.51
C LEU A 296 31.62 19.48 -23.64
N THR A 297 30.59 20.03 -23.00
CA THR A 297 29.56 19.27 -22.29
C THR A 297 28.29 19.30 -23.10
N VAL A 298 27.72 18.13 -23.38
CA VAL A 298 26.48 17.98 -24.17
C VAL A 298 25.47 17.20 -23.34
N GLU A 299 24.35 17.85 -23.01
CA GLU A 299 23.25 17.22 -22.29
C GLU A 299 22.48 16.24 -23.21
N PRO A 300 21.65 15.34 -22.65
CA PRO A 300 20.88 14.39 -23.45
C PRO A 300 19.98 15.10 -24.48
N GLY A 301 20.02 14.64 -25.74
CA GLY A 301 19.27 15.21 -26.85
C GLY A 301 19.89 16.46 -27.47
N GLU A 302 21.04 16.93 -26.99
CA GLU A 302 21.72 18.11 -27.52
C GLU A 302 22.85 17.76 -28.49
N THR A 303 23.24 18.75 -29.30
CA THR A 303 24.43 18.72 -30.14
C THR A 303 25.28 19.94 -29.80
N GLY A 304 26.57 19.74 -29.59
CA GLY A 304 27.53 20.81 -29.34
C GLY A 304 28.75 20.70 -30.26
N SER A 305 29.48 21.80 -30.41
CA SER A 305 30.72 21.82 -31.19
C SER A 305 31.79 22.72 -30.58
N VAL A 306 33.05 22.38 -30.87
CA VAL A 306 34.23 23.18 -30.56
C VAL A 306 35.10 23.33 -31.80
N ALA A 307 35.76 24.47 -31.95
CA ALA A 307 36.58 24.77 -33.11
C ALA A 307 37.98 25.24 -32.70
N PHE A 308 38.98 24.77 -33.44
CA PHE A 308 40.38 25.14 -33.30
C PHE A 308 40.84 25.83 -34.59
N GLU A 309 41.58 26.94 -34.48
CA GLU A 309 42.19 27.60 -35.64
C GLU A 309 43.20 26.65 -36.29
N ALA A 310 43.07 26.46 -37.60
CA ALA A 310 43.90 25.55 -38.36
C ALA A 310 45.28 26.14 -38.64
N PHE A 311 46.30 25.30 -38.50
CA PHE A 311 47.67 25.59 -38.92
C PHE A 311 48.39 24.29 -39.25
N ASP A 312 49.47 24.40 -40.03
CA ASP A 312 50.27 23.24 -40.43
C ASP A 312 50.81 22.48 -39.19
N GLY A 313 50.44 21.21 -39.10
CA GLY A 313 50.80 20.34 -37.98
C GLY A 313 49.91 20.44 -36.74
N LEU A 314 48.74 21.09 -36.80
CA LEU A 314 47.74 21.05 -35.73
C LEU A 314 47.32 19.60 -35.43
N LYS A 315 47.31 19.25 -34.15
CA LYS A 315 46.83 17.97 -33.64
C LYS A 315 45.93 18.21 -32.44
N VAL A 316 44.75 17.62 -32.44
CA VAL A 316 43.81 17.73 -31.31
C VAL A 316 43.49 16.33 -30.78
N THR A 317 43.68 16.15 -29.48
CA THR A 317 43.44 14.88 -28.78
C THR A 317 42.18 15.00 -27.92
N PRO A 318 41.07 14.32 -28.27
CA PRO A 318 39.91 14.23 -27.41
C PRO A 318 40.17 13.28 -26.24
N SER A 319 39.67 13.63 -25.07
CA SER A 319 39.74 12.83 -23.85
C SER A 319 38.49 13.05 -23.01
N GLY A 320 38.02 12.02 -22.31
CA GLY A 320 36.80 12.12 -21.51
C GLY A 320 36.38 10.76 -20.97
N ASP A 321 35.42 10.77 -20.04
CA ASP A 321 34.83 9.53 -19.53
C ASP A 321 34.06 8.81 -20.65
N GLY A 322 34.32 7.51 -20.82
CA GLY A 322 33.70 6.70 -21.89
C GLY A 322 34.43 6.71 -23.24
N LEU A 323 35.46 7.55 -23.41
CA LEU A 323 36.35 7.49 -24.57
C LEU A 323 37.44 6.43 -24.34
N GLU A 324 37.58 5.48 -25.26
CA GLU A 324 38.83 4.71 -25.36
C GLU A 324 39.95 5.66 -25.79
N THR A 325 41.21 5.35 -25.45
CA THR A 325 42.34 6.22 -25.82
C THR A 325 42.34 6.45 -27.33
N VAL A 326 41.94 7.65 -27.75
CA VAL A 326 41.85 8.04 -29.16
C VAL A 326 43.20 8.58 -29.62
N GLU A 327 43.61 8.21 -30.83
CA GLU A 327 44.79 8.82 -31.44
C GLU A 327 44.52 10.31 -31.74
N PRO A 328 45.52 11.20 -31.65
CA PRO A 328 45.33 12.60 -31.99
C PRO A 328 44.85 12.77 -33.44
N PHE A 329 43.78 13.52 -33.64
CA PHE A 329 43.34 13.90 -34.97
C PHE A 329 44.29 14.97 -35.51
N VAL A 330 44.85 14.75 -36.70
CA VAL A 330 45.76 15.67 -37.37
C VAL A 330 44.94 16.46 -38.37
N TRP A 331 45.02 17.79 -38.32
CA TRP A 331 44.39 18.61 -39.34
C TRP A 331 45.12 18.45 -40.67
N GLU A 332 44.37 18.13 -41.72
CA GLU A 332 44.86 18.07 -43.10
C GLU A 332 44.18 19.19 -43.89
N GLN A 333 44.97 20.01 -44.58
CA GLN A 333 44.44 21.09 -45.39
C GLN A 333 43.60 20.51 -46.55
N PRO A 334 42.31 20.90 -46.68
CA PRO A 334 41.51 20.50 -47.83
C PRO A 334 42.09 20.99 -49.16
N GLU A 335 41.92 20.22 -50.25
CA GLU A 335 42.49 20.53 -51.57
C GLU A 335 42.00 21.86 -52.18
N ASP A 336 40.84 22.36 -51.75
CA ASP A 336 40.21 23.59 -52.26
C ASP A 336 40.69 24.88 -51.56
N CYS A 337 41.70 24.79 -50.69
CA CYS A 337 42.26 25.94 -49.98
C CYS A 337 43.37 26.63 -50.80
N ASP A 338 43.01 27.24 -51.93
CA ASP A 338 43.95 27.99 -52.78
C ASP A 338 44.36 29.35 -52.16
N GLU A 339 45.66 29.67 -52.23
CA GLU A 339 46.33 30.89 -51.73
C GLU A 339 45.99 32.21 -52.46
N ASP A 340 44.82 32.33 -53.12
CA ASP A 340 44.46 33.54 -53.88
C ASP A 340 43.55 34.49 -53.07
N GLY A 341 44.15 35.10 -52.03
CA GLY A 341 43.50 36.09 -51.16
C GLY A 341 44.38 37.31 -50.83
N GLY A 342 45.44 37.59 -51.58
CA GLY A 342 46.23 38.81 -51.41
C GLY A 342 45.58 40.04 -52.01
N SER A 343 45.08 40.98 -51.19
CA SER A 343 45.14 42.42 -51.53
C SER A 343 44.98 43.33 -50.31
N GLY A 344 45.92 44.28 -50.14
CA GLY A 344 45.63 45.58 -49.53
C GLY A 344 46.46 45.98 -48.32
N ALA A 345 47.66 46.51 -48.57
CA ALA A 345 48.40 47.33 -47.60
C ALA A 345 47.60 48.56 -47.17
N GLY A 346 47.62 48.86 -45.86
CA GLY A 346 47.08 50.08 -45.27
C GLY A 346 47.69 50.33 -43.90
N ASP A 347 48.89 50.90 -43.90
CA ASP A 347 49.57 51.48 -42.74
C ASP A 347 48.71 52.64 -42.18
N GLY A 348 48.34 52.57 -40.89
CA GLY A 348 47.45 53.52 -40.26
C GLY A 348 47.25 53.23 -38.77
N ASP A 349 48.09 53.91 -37.98
CA ASP A 349 48.15 54.07 -36.53
C ASP A 349 46.82 54.06 -35.72
N GLU A 350 46.99 53.80 -34.42
CA GLU A 350 46.07 53.95 -33.29
C GLU A 350 45.13 52.78 -32.92
N GLY A 351 45.25 52.34 -31.65
CA GLY A 351 44.82 51.03 -31.21
C GLY A 351 43.44 50.89 -30.57
N SER A 352 43.08 49.62 -30.36
CA SER A 352 42.18 49.13 -29.31
C SER A 352 42.17 47.59 -29.30
N LEU A 353 42.59 46.96 -28.20
CA LEU A 353 41.90 45.76 -27.69
C LEU A 353 40.53 46.22 -27.15
N PRO A 354 39.50 45.37 -26.95
CA PRO A 354 39.33 43.93 -27.18
C PRO A 354 38.09 43.64 -28.09
N VAL A 355 37.75 42.38 -28.40
CA VAL A 355 36.41 41.75 -28.15
C VAL A 355 36.52 40.25 -28.49
N THR A 356 36.54 39.39 -27.48
CA THR A 356 36.04 38.01 -27.58
C THR A 356 34.53 38.07 -27.77
N GLY A 357 34.06 37.84 -29.00
CA GLY A 357 32.64 37.92 -29.36
C GLY A 357 31.85 36.75 -28.80
N ALA A 358 31.40 36.89 -27.55
CA ALA A 358 30.27 36.13 -27.03
C ALA A 358 28.98 36.58 -27.74
N ALA A 359 28.35 35.69 -28.51
CA ALA A 359 26.93 35.78 -28.87
C ALA A 359 26.39 34.45 -29.45
N ALA A 360 26.19 33.44 -28.61
CA ALA A 360 25.14 32.42 -28.78
C ALA A 360 24.98 31.58 -27.49
N GLY A 361 24.63 32.22 -26.38
CA GLY A 361 24.41 31.52 -25.12
C GLY A 361 23.40 32.27 -24.27
N GLY A 362 22.11 32.07 -24.55
CA GLY A 362 21.03 32.69 -23.81
C GLY A 362 19.75 31.88 -23.89
N LEU A 363 19.20 31.59 -22.70
CA LEU A 363 17.99 30.80 -22.33
C LEU A 363 18.33 29.34 -21.96
N ALA A 364 17.99 28.79 -20.79
CA ALA A 364 17.31 29.30 -19.60
C ALA A 364 17.72 28.45 -18.38
N ALA A 365 17.87 29.08 -17.21
CA ALA A 365 18.01 28.38 -15.93
C ALA A 365 16.63 28.04 -15.37
N GLY A 366 16.41 26.79 -14.96
CA GLY A 366 15.10 26.38 -14.44
C GLY A 366 15.02 24.98 -13.81
N ALA A 367 15.82 24.74 -12.75
CA ALA A 367 15.54 23.83 -11.63
C ALA A 367 15.35 22.31 -11.87
N VAL A 368 16.33 21.50 -11.46
CA VAL A 368 16.08 20.19 -10.83
C VAL A 368 17.09 19.93 -9.71
N ALA A 369 16.71 20.34 -8.50
CA ALA A 369 17.25 19.75 -7.29
C ALA A 369 16.33 18.57 -6.92
N LEU A 370 16.79 17.33 -7.19
CA LEU A 370 16.42 16.05 -6.53
C LEU A 370 16.62 14.81 -7.45
N LEU A 371 17.82 14.55 -7.97
CA LEU A 371 18.17 13.25 -8.60
C LEU A 371 19.62 12.79 -8.32
N ALA A 372 20.18 13.17 -7.17
CA ALA A 372 21.62 12.96 -6.90
C ALA A 372 21.98 11.72 -6.05
N ILE A 373 21.07 10.75 -5.83
CA ILE A 373 21.38 9.59 -4.94
C ILE A 373 21.11 8.20 -5.58
N GLY A 374 20.45 8.09 -6.73
CA GLY A 374 20.11 6.77 -7.32
C GLY A 374 21.01 6.23 -8.44
N GLY A 375 21.54 7.10 -9.32
CA GLY A 375 22.13 6.65 -10.60
C GLY A 375 23.60 6.22 -10.56
N VAL A 376 24.35 6.59 -9.52
CA VAL A 376 25.83 6.47 -9.50
C VAL A 376 26.32 5.02 -9.34
N LEU A 377 25.51 4.11 -8.80
CA LEU A 377 25.95 2.74 -8.51
C LEU A 377 25.52 1.70 -9.56
N PHE A 378 24.51 1.98 -10.39
CA PHE A 378 24.06 1.03 -11.42
C PHE A 378 24.72 1.27 -12.79
N TYR A 379 25.25 2.47 -13.04
CA TYR A 379 25.85 2.85 -14.34
C TYR A 379 27.35 2.49 -14.50
N LEU A 380 28.05 2.07 -13.44
CA LEU A 380 29.49 1.78 -13.50
C LEU A 380 29.89 0.52 -14.29
N ALA A 381 28.96 -0.21 -14.91
CA ALA A 381 29.29 -1.45 -15.63
C ALA A 381 29.17 -1.39 -17.17
N ARG A 382 28.63 -0.33 -17.77
CA ARG A 382 28.63 -0.18 -19.23
C ARG A 382 29.21 1.17 -19.63
N ARG A 383 30.53 1.21 -19.86
CA ARG A 383 31.18 2.34 -20.55
C ARG A 383 30.58 2.45 -21.95
N ARG A 384 29.59 3.31 -22.14
CA ARG A 384 29.14 3.77 -23.46
C ARG A 384 30.33 4.38 -24.18
N ARG A 385 30.48 4.10 -25.47
CA ARG A 385 31.67 4.47 -26.24
C ARG A 385 31.34 5.65 -27.12
N VAL A 386 31.94 6.80 -26.87
CA VAL A 386 31.92 7.91 -27.82
C VAL A 386 32.81 7.53 -29.01
N THR A 387 32.25 7.48 -30.20
CA THR A 387 33.00 7.20 -31.44
C THR A 387 33.07 8.45 -32.30
N PHE A 388 34.29 8.86 -32.67
CA PHE A 388 34.52 9.94 -33.62
C PHE A 388 34.71 9.37 -35.04
N THR A 389 34.02 9.95 -36.02
CA THR A 389 34.21 9.66 -37.45
C THR A 389 34.67 10.91 -38.20
N VAL A 390 35.55 10.72 -39.18
CA VAL A 390 36.01 11.76 -40.12
C VAL A 390 35.10 11.79 -41.34
#